data_AF-A0A7X4E0Q5-F1
#
_entry.id   AF-A0A7X4E0Q5-F1
#
_cell.length_a   1.000
_cell.length_b   1.000
_cell.length_c   1.000
_cell.angle_alpha   90.00
_cell.angle_beta   90.00
_cell.angle_gamma   90.00
#
_symmetry.space_group_name_H-M   'P 1'
#
loop_
_entity.id
_entity.type
_entity.pdbx_description
1 polymer ?
#
loop_
_entity_poly.entity_id
_entity_poly.type
_entity_poly.pdbx_seq_one_letter_code
_entity_poly.pdbx_strand_id
1 'polypeptide(L)'
;MEVSPDLISRVTDAVLEEVREWQNQPLDGVYPVVFFDALRVKIRDEGLVRNKAVYLALAITCEGEKEVLGLWIEQTEGAKFWLKVMNELRTRGVGDILIAVADGLTGFPDAISTVFPQAAVQTCIVHLIRNSLAFVSWKDRKTVMPELGAIYRAETAEAAAARLDAFDARWGKRYPGDRAGLPARLEACGAGVRLPATDPQDDLHHQRTGEPAPLVAQDYQDAGQLPERRGGDQAALSGAPQCRHAMATTH
;
A
#
# COMPACT_ATOMS: atom_id res chain seq x y z
N MET A 1 25.31 24.57 -15.35
CA MET A 1 24.88 25.30 -14.14
C MET A 1 25.20 24.41 -12.95
N GLU A 2 26.23 24.75 -12.17
CA GLU A 2 26.52 24.03 -10.92
C GLU A 2 25.47 24.40 -9.87
N VAL A 3 24.84 23.40 -9.27
CA VAL A 3 23.84 23.58 -8.23
C VAL A 3 24.53 23.32 -6.89
N SER A 4 24.63 24.35 -6.05
CA SER A 4 25.27 24.20 -4.73
C SER A 4 24.35 23.45 -3.74
N PRO A 5 24.91 22.71 -2.77
CA PRO A 5 24.13 22.07 -1.71
C PRO A 5 23.23 23.07 -0.93
N ASP A 6 23.69 24.31 -0.76
CA ASP A 6 22.91 25.38 -0.12
C ASP A 6 21.72 25.84 -0.98
N LEU A 7 21.87 25.83 -2.30
CA LEU A 7 20.76 26.09 -3.21
C LEU A 7 19.73 24.97 -3.16
N ILE A 8 20.17 23.72 -3.12
CA ILE A 8 19.27 22.56 -2.94
C ILE A 8 18.49 22.70 -1.62
N SER A 9 19.19 22.99 -0.52
CA SER A 9 18.58 23.12 0.81
C SER A 9 17.52 24.23 0.85
N ARG A 10 17.83 25.42 0.31
CA ARG A 10 16.86 26.53 0.24
C ARG A 10 15.64 26.20 -0.62
N VAL A 11 15.81 25.48 -1.72
CA VAL A 11 14.71 25.05 -2.58
C VAL A 11 13.85 24.01 -1.87
N THR A 12 14.45 23.05 -1.15
CA THR A 12 13.69 22.08 -0.35
C THR A 12 12.98 22.73 0.84
N ASP A 13 13.57 23.75 1.46
CA ASP A 13 12.94 24.46 2.56
C ASP A 13 11.70 25.24 2.11
N ALA A 14 11.69 25.73 0.86
CA ALA A 14 10.57 26.47 0.29
C ALA A 14 9.30 25.61 0.13
N VAL A 15 9.43 24.30 -0.05
CA VAL A 15 8.28 23.38 -0.18
C VAL A 15 7.81 22.80 1.15
N LEU A 16 8.50 23.07 2.27
CA LEU A 16 8.13 22.52 3.58
C LEU A 16 6.75 23.02 4.03
N GLU A 17 6.37 24.25 3.67
CA GLU A 17 5.04 24.75 4.01
C GLU A 17 3.96 24.05 3.19
N GLU A 18 4.16 23.87 1.88
CA GLU A 18 3.26 23.10 1.01
C GLU A 18 3.11 21.65 1.52
N VAL A 19 4.20 21.04 2.00
CA VAL A 19 4.15 19.70 2.62
C VAL A 19 3.29 19.71 3.88
N ARG A 20 3.39 20.73 4.74
CA ARG A 20 2.55 20.84 5.94
C ARG A 20 1.08 21.06 5.59
N GLU A 21 0.80 21.90 4.60
CA GLU A 21 -0.55 22.12 4.09
C GLU A 21 -1.14 20.81 3.56
N TRP A 22 -0.40 20.08 2.73
CA TRP A 22 -0.79 18.78 2.21
C TRP A 22 -1.03 17.75 3.34
N GLN A 23 -0.14 17.69 4.34
CA GLN A 23 -0.30 16.78 5.49
C GLN A 23 -1.57 17.07 6.32
N ASN A 24 -2.06 18.31 6.31
CA ASN A 24 -3.25 18.72 7.06
C ASN A 24 -4.48 18.94 6.17
N GLN A 25 -4.39 18.62 4.87
CA GLN A 25 -5.50 18.86 3.95
C GLN A 25 -6.75 18.07 4.42
N PRO A 26 -7.95 18.67 4.28
CA PRO A 26 -9.20 17.95 4.52
C PRO A 26 -9.29 16.72 3.62
N LEU A 27 -9.82 15.64 4.17
CA LEU A 27 -10.03 14.36 3.48
C LEU A 27 -11.52 14.13 3.25
N ASP A 28 -11.83 13.25 2.30
CA ASP A 28 -13.21 12.86 2.02
C ASP A 28 -13.83 12.11 3.19
N GLY A 29 -15.17 12.19 3.26
CA GLY A 29 -15.94 11.58 4.35
C GLY A 29 -15.91 10.06 4.35
N VAL A 30 -15.76 9.41 3.19
CA VAL A 30 -15.81 7.94 3.08
C VAL A 30 -14.78 7.48 2.07
N TYR A 31 -14.00 6.47 2.45
CA TYR A 31 -13.08 5.78 1.55
C TYR A 31 -13.44 4.30 1.39
N PRO A 32 -13.73 3.81 0.17
CA PRO A 32 -14.01 2.40 -0.07
C PRO A 32 -12.89 1.45 0.35
N VAL A 33 -11.63 1.80 0.05
CA VAL A 33 -10.48 0.95 0.39
C VAL A 33 -9.32 1.83 0.81
N VAL A 34 -8.68 1.52 1.94
CA VAL A 34 -7.44 2.15 2.39
C VAL A 34 -6.38 1.08 2.67
N PHE A 35 -5.23 1.19 2.01
CA PHE A 35 -4.06 0.36 2.24
C PHE A 35 -3.12 1.06 3.22
N PHE A 36 -2.74 0.35 4.26
CA PHE A 36 -1.73 0.77 5.22
C PHE A 36 -0.47 -0.06 5.03
N ASP A 37 0.65 0.61 4.72
CA ASP A 37 1.92 -0.04 4.39
C ASP A 37 3.10 0.74 5.02
N ALA A 38 4.28 0.13 5.03
CA ALA A 38 5.51 0.70 5.53
C ALA A 38 6.68 0.52 4.54
N LEU A 39 7.31 1.63 4.17
CA LEU A 39 8.53 1.65 3.38
C LEU A 39 9.75 1.81 4.28
N ARG A 40 10.81 1.01 4.05
CA ARG A 40 12.09 1.17 4.77
C ARG A 40 13.01 2.09 3.97
N VAL A 41 13.33 3.24 4.56
CA VAL A 41 14.17 4.27 3.92
C VAL A 41 15.41 4.54 4.77
N LYS A 42 16.57 4.66 4.11
CA LYS A 42 17.82 5.09 4.73
C LYS A 42 17.80 6.60 4.91
N ILE A 43 17.67 7.07 6.14
CA ILE A 43 17.61 8.49 6.47
C ILE A 43 18.85 8.86 7.28
N ARG A 44 19.52 9.96 6.90
CA ARG A 44 20.58 10.55 7.71
C ARG A 44 19.93 11.32 8.84
N ASP A 45 20.21 10.90 10.07
CA ASP A 45 19.64 11.43 11.30
C ASP A 45 20.78 11.63 12.30
N GLU A 46 20.94 12.85 12.81
CA GLU A 46 22.03 13.21 13.74
C GLU A 46 23.44 12.80 13.25
N GLY A 47 23.68 12.91 11.94
CA GLY A 47 24.96 12.54 11.32
C GLY A 47 25.16 11.04 11.05
N LEU A 48 24.23 10.18 11.48
CA LEU A 48 24.25 8.74 11.25
C LEU A 48 23.15 8.33 10.26
N VAL A 49 23.47 7.45 9.31
CA VAL A 49 22.45 6.89 8.41
C VAL A 49 21.76 5.72 9.12
N ARG A 50 20.45 5.86 9.36
CA ARG A 50 19.61 4.86 10.00
C ARG A 50 18.49 4.41 9.07
N ASN A 51 18.14 3.12 9.12
CA ASN A 51 16.93 2.62 8.45
C ASN A 51 15.71 3.04 9.28
N LYS A 52 14.84 3.87 8.72
CA LYS A 52 13.56 4.26 9.32
C LYS A 52 12.40 3.67 8.52
N ALA A 53 11.30 3.39 9.21
CA ALA A 53 10.03 3.04 8.56
C ALA A 53 9.26 4.33 8.24
N VAL A 54 8.76 4.43 7.02
CA VAL A 54 7.82 5.44 6.57
C VAL A 54 6.49 4.74 6.36
N TYR A 55 5.57 4.95 7.28
CA TYR A 55 4.21 4.43 7.21
C TYR A 55 3.39 5.30 6.27
N LEU A 56 2.54 4.67 5.46
CA LEU A 56 1.70 5.35 4.48
C LEU A 56 0.27 4.82 4.52
N ALA A 57 -0.68 5.71 4.24
CA ALA A 57 -2.07 5.37 4.00
C ALA A 57 -2.40 5.75 2.55
N LEU A 58 -2.67 4.75 1.71
CA LEU A 58 -3.03 4.91 0.31
C LEU A 58 -4.49 4.47 0.12
N ALA A 59 -5.36 5.41 -0.22
CA ALA A 59 -6.77 5.16 -0.43
C ALA A 59 -7.13 5.03 -1.92
N ILE A 60 -8.24 4.37 -2.16
CA ILE A 60 -9.02 4.47 -3.39
C ILE A 60 -10.25 5.33 -3.06
N THR A 61 -10.47 6.42 -3.80
CA THR A 61 -11.64 7.29 -3.61
C THR A 61 -12.91 6.64 -4.17
N CYS A 62 -14.08 7.24 -3.92
CA CYS A 62 -15.35 6.77 -4.48
C CYS A 62 -15.38 6.84 -6.02
N GLU A 63 -14.57 7.70 -6.61
CA GLU A 63 -14.38 7.88 -8.05
C GLU A 63 -13.38 6.87 -8.64
N GLY A 64 -12.72 6.06 -7.79
CA GLY A 64 -11.75 5.06 -8.19
C GLY A 64 -10.31 5.57 -8.31
N GLU A 65 -10.04 6.81 -7.90
CA GLU A 65 -8.71 7.41 -7.95
C GLU A 65 -7.85 7.02 -6.75
N LYS A 66 -6.52 7.01 -6.94
CA LYS A 66 -5.57 6.74 -5.85
C LYS A 66 -5.19 8.03 -5.15
N GLU A 67 -5.34 8.05 -3.84
CA GLU A 67 -4.98 9.20 -3.00
C GLU A 67 -4.07 8.77 -1.85
N VAL A 68 -2.95 9.48 -1.62
CA VAL A 68 -2.15 9.28 -0.41
C VAL A 68 -2.74 10.15 0.70
N LEU A 69 -3.34 9.51 1.70
CA LEU A 69 -3.95 10.21 2.84
C LEU A 69 -2.89 10.75 3.80
N GLY A 70 -1.75 10.09 3.92
CA GLY A 70 -0.66 10.56 4.78
C GLY A 70 0.58 9.70 4.77
N LEU A 71 1.65 10.28 5.32
CA LEU A 71 2.98 9.69 5.49
C LEU A 71 3.48 10.00 6.89
N TRP A 72 3.92 8.98 7.63
CA TRP A 72 4.40 9.12 9.00
C TRP A 72 5.75 8.41 9.17
N ILE A 73 6.72 9.11 9.74
CA ILE A 73 8.01 8.54 10.09
C ILE A 73 8.02 8.29 11.59
N GLU A 74 8.17 7.04 12.00
CA GLU A 74 8.22 6.67 13.41
C GLU A 74 9.33 5.63 13.66
N GLN A 75 9.93 5.66 14.85
CA GLN A 75 10.98 4.71 15.21
C GLN A 75 10.43 3.37 15.65
N THR A 76 9.27 3.38 16.33
CA THR A 76 8.66 2.18 16.91
C THR A 76 7.23 1.98 16.41
N GLU A 77 6.98 0.81 15.86
CA GLU A 77 5.65 0.37 15.49
C GLU A 77 4.90 -0.14 16.71
N GLY A 78 3.75 0.46 17.02
CA GLY A 78 2.95 0.01 18.15
C GLY A 78 1.52 0.53 18.10
N ALA A 79 0.64 -0.09 18.88
CA ALA A 79 -0.79 0.23 18.89
C ALA A 79 -1.08 1.73 19.15
N LYS A 80 -0.28 2.39 19.99
CA LYS A 80 -0.41 3.84 20.27
C LYS A 80 -0.14 4.70 19.03
N PHE A 81 0.86 4.34 18.24
CA PHE A 81 1.17 5.05 16.99
C PHE A 81 0.02 4.90 16.00
N TRP A 82 -0.45 3.68 15.76
CA TRP A 82 -1.55 3.45 14.82
C TRP A 82 -2.86 4.11 15.27
N LEU A 83 -3.16 4.10 16.57
CA LEU A 83 -4.32 4.82 17.10
C LEU A 83 -4.21 6.33 16.88
N LYS A 84 -3.01 6.90 17.00
CA LYS A 84 -2.77 8.31 16.65
C LYS A 84 -3.06 8.57 15.16
N VAL A 85 -2.54 7.72 14.26
CA VAL A 85 -2.77 7.83 12.81
C VAL A 85 -4.27 7.75 12.49
N MET A 86 -4.99 6.79 13.06
CA MET A 86 -6.44 6.66 12.82
C MET A 86 -7.21 7.91 13.30
N ASN A 87 -6.88 8.45 14.47
CA ASN A 87 -7.52 9.67 14.99
C ASN A 87 -7.18 10.90 14.14
N GLU A 88 -5.97 10.99 13.59
CA GLU A 88 -5.58 12.05 12.67
C GLU A 88 -6.44 12.02 11.39
N LEU A 89 -6.58 10.85 10.77
CA LEU A 89 -7.45 10.67 9.59
C LEU A 89 -8.89 11.09 9.89
N ARG A 90 -9.43 10.67 11.03
CA ARG A 90 -10.78 11.06 11.47
C ARG A 90 -10.91 12.57 11.69
N THR A 91 -9.90 13.20 12.27
CA THR A 91 -9.89 14.65 12.53
C THR A 91 -9.83 15.44 11.22
N ARG A 92 -9.18 14.90 10.19
CA ARG A 92 -9.07 15.52 8.87
C ARG A 92 -10.32 15.35 8.00
N GLY A 93 -11.30 14.55 8.41
CA GLY A 93 -12.60 14.46 7.73
C GLY A 93 -13.08 13.05 7.46
N VAL A 94 -12.23 12.03 7.62
CA VAL A 94 -12.62 10.63 7.35
C VAL A 94 -13.69 10.21 8.35
N GLY A 95 -14.90 10.00 7.85
CA GLY A 95 -16.04 9.50 8.59
C GLY A 95 -16.10 7.98 8.62
N ASP A 96 -15.80 7.32 7.49
CA ASP A 96 -15.83 5.86 7.38
C ASP A 96 -14.79 5.30 6.40
N ILE A 97 -14.35 4.07 6.66
CA ILE A 97 -13.47 3.28 5.80
C ILE A 97 -14.14 1.93 5.62
N LEU A 98 -14.55 1.56 4.41
CA LEU A 98 -15.25 0.28 4.21
C LEU A 98 -14.29 -0.91 4.34
N ILE A 99 -13.12 -0.82 3.71
CA ILE A 99 -12.07 -1.85 3.76
C ILE A 99 -10.75 -1.24 4.17
N ALA A 100 -10.21 -1.69 5.30
CA ALA A 100 -8.86 -1.32 5.74
C ALA A 100 -7.92 -2.51 5.53
N VAL A 101 -6.91 -2.35 4.66
CA VAL A 101 -5.98 -3.41 4.28
C VAL A 101 -4.63 -3.17 4.95
N ALA A 102 -4.15 -4.13 5.76
CA ALA A 102 -2.90 -4.00 6.54
C ALA A 102 -2.01 -5.25 6.49
N ASP A 103 -0.72 -5.14 6.84
CA ASP A 103 0.28 -6.25 6.87
C ASP A 103 0.10 -7.23 8.06
N GLY A 104 -1.11 -7.33 8.64
CA GLY A 104 -1.38 -8.28 9.73
C GLY A 104 -0.59 -8.01 11.03
N LEU A 105 -0.20 -6.76 11.26
CA LEU A 105 0.53 -6.31 12.44
C LEU A 105 -0.32 -6.43 13.70
N THR A 106 0.25 -7.01 14.76
CA THR A 106 -0.44 -7.21 16.02
C THR A 106 -0.91 -5.88 16.63
N GLY A 107 -2.19 -5.79 16.97
CA GLY A 107 -2.81 -4.60 17.57
C GLY A 107 -3.15 -3.47 16.60
N PHE A 108 -2.80 -3.60 15.31
CA PHE A 108 -3.22 -2.63 14.30
C PHE A 108 -4.72 -2.77 13.93
N PRO A 109 -5.27 -4.00 13.74
CA PRO A 109 -6.72 -4.17 13.57
C PRO A 109 -7.55 -3.55 14.71
N ASP A 110 -7.06 -3.65 15.95
CA ASP A 110 -7.73 -3.08 17.12
C ASP A 110 -7.73 -1.54 17.06
N ALA A 111 -6.62 -0.93 16.64
CA ALA A 111 -6.52 0.53 16.47
C ALA A 111 -7.47 1.04 15.39
N ILE A 112 -7.59 0.33 14.26
CA ILE A 112 -8.56 0.65 13.20
C ILE A 112 -9.98 0.55 13.76
N SER A 113 -10.34 -0.61 14.35
CA SER A 113 -11.69 -0.88 14.86
C SER A 113 -12.11 0.05 16.00
N THR A 114 -11.15 0.62 16.73
CA THR A 114 -11.40 1.61 17.79
C THR A 114 -11.91 2.94 17.22
N VAL A 115 -11.42 3.35 16.04
CA VAL A 115 -11.75 4.65 15.43
C VAL A 115 -12.80 4.52 14.33
N PHE A 116 -12.71 3.44 13.54
CA PHE A 116 -13.60 3.10 12.42
C PHE A 116 -14.22 1.71 12.68
N PRO A 117 -15.22 1.62 13.57
CA PRO A 117 -15.76 0.32 14.02
C PRO A 117 -16.51 -0.46 12.94
N GLN A 118 -16.91 0.18 11.83
CA GLN A 118 -17.58 -0.46 10.70
C GLN A 118 -16.59 -0.94 9.63
N ALA A 119 -15.30 -0.62 9.77
CA ALA A 119 -14.30 -1.01 8.79
C ALA A 119 -14.05 -2.51 8.79
N ALA A 120 -14.16 -3.13 7.62
CA ALA A 120 -13.70 -4.50 7.41
C ALA A 120 -12.17 -4.49 7.34
N VAL A 121 -11.51 -4.94 8.41
CA VAL A 121 -10.05 -5.06 8.44
C VAL A 121 -9.63 -6.35 7.75
N GLN A 122 -8.85 -6.22 6.68
CA GLN A 122 -8.31 -7.33 5.90
C GLN A 122 -6.79 -7.37 5.93
N THR A 123 -6.24 -8.57 5.89
CA THR A 123 -4.80 -8.74 5.67
C THR A 123 -4.46 -8.49 4.21
N CYS A 124 -3.38 -7.77 3.94
CA CYS A 124 -2.92 -7.51 2.58
C CYS A 124 -2.42 -8.81 1.93
N ILE A 125 -3.06 -9.23 0.84
CA ILE A 125 -2.67 -10.45 0.10
C ILE A 125 -1.24 -10.41 -0.44
N VAL A 126 -0.76 -9.22 -0.86
CA VAL A 126 0.63 -9.03 -1.33
C VAL A 126 1.61 -9.32 -0.21
N HIS A 127 1.35 -8.80 0.98
CA HIS A 127 2.16 -9.04 2.15
C HIS A 127 2.08 -10.49 2.62
N LEU A 128 0.89 -11.09 2.60
CA LEU A 128 0.72 -12.51 2.89
C LEU A 128 1.60 -13.37 1.98
N ILE A 129 1.51 -13.18 0.66
CA ILE A 129 2.32 -13.91 -0.32
C ILE A 129 3.82 -13.71 -0.07
N ARG A 130 4.26 -12.47 0.16
CA ARG A 130 5.66 -12.16 0.44
C ARG A 130 6.15 -12.89 1.69
N ASN A 131 5.35 -12.86 2.75
CA ASN A 131 5.65 -13.53 4.02
C ASN A 131 5.69 -15.05 3.84
N SER A 132 4.77 -15.64 3.09
CA SER A 132 4.76 -17.07 2.76
C SER A 132 6.01 -17.51 1.99
N LEU A 133 6.44 -16.71 1.00
CA LEU A 133 7.61 -17.02 0.18
C LEU A 133 8.95 -16.89 0.91
N ALA A 134 8.97 -16.25 2.08
CA ALA A 134 10.16 -16.20 2.93
C ALA A 134 10.58 -17.60 3.42
N PHE A 135 9.62 -18.52 3.57
CA PHE A 135 9.87 -19.91 3.97
C PHE A 135 10.25 -20.82 2.79
N VAL A 136 10.07 -20.35 1.56
CA VAL A 136 10.20 -21.16 0.35
C VAL A 136 11.59 -20.96 -0.26
N SER A 137 12.25 -22.08 -0.55
CA SER A 137 13.57 -22.10 -1.19
C SER A 137 13.53 -21.37 -2.54
N TRP A 138 14.59 -20.63 -2.87
CA TRP A 138 14.66 -19.85 -4.12
C TRP A 138 14.39 -20.69 -5.38
N LYS A 139 14.84 -21.95 -5.39
CA LYS A 139 14.65 -22.89 -6.51
C LYS A 139 13.17 -23.23 -6.74
N ASP A 140 12.38 -23.28 -5.68
CA ASP A 140 10.98 -23.72 -5.73
C ASP A 140 10.01 -22.55 -5.89
N ARG A 141 10.44 -21.30 -5.65
CA ARG A 141 9.60 -20.09 -5.76
C ARG A 141 8.90 -19.96 -7.11
N LYS A 142 9.59 -20.30 -8.21
CA LYS A 142 9.02 -20.25 -9.56
C LYS A 142 7.82 -21.19 -9.74
N THR A 143 7.80 -22.30 -9.01
CA THR A 143 6.73 -23.31 -9.06
C THR A 143 5.65 -23.01 -8.01
N VAL A 144 6.05 -22.57 -6.82
CA VAL A 144 5.13 -22.28 -5.71
C VAL A 144 4.28 -21.04 -5.97
N MET A 145 4.86 -19.98 -6.58
CA MET A 145 4.17 -18.71 -6.78
C MET A 145 2.85 -18.82 -7.59
N PRO A 146 2.80 -19.51 -8.75
CA PRO A 146 1.53 -19.70 -9.47
C PRO A 146 0.49 -20.49 -8.69
N GLU A 147 0.91 -21.49 -7.91
CA GLU A 147 0.01 -22.32 -7.11
C GLU A 147 -0.61 -21.53 -5.95
N LEU A 148 0.21 -20.73 -5.26
CA LEU A 148 -0.28 -19.76 -4.26
C LEU A 148 -1.19 -18.70 -4.91
N GLY A 149 -0.82 -18.27 -6.12
CA GLY A 149 -1.60 -17.45 -7.04
C GLY A 149 -3.02 -17.94 -7.27
N ALA A 150 -3.16 -19.24 -7.53
CA ALA A 150 -4.42 -19.87 -7.86
C ALA A 150 -5.41 -19.88 -6.68
N ILE A 151 -4.93 -19.81 -5.44
CA ILE A 151 -5.76 -19.85 -4.24
C ILE A 151 -6.58 -18.56 -4.11
N TYR A 152 -5.94 -17.39 -4.09
CA TYR A 152 -6.65 -16.11 -3.93
C TYR A 152 -7.34 -15.62 -5.21
N ARG A 153 -7.02 -16.22 -6.37
CA ARG A 153 -7.72 -15.96 -7.64
C ARG A 153 -8.91 -16.90 -7.87
N ALA A 154 -9.19 -17.79 -6.92
CA ALA A 154 -10.34 -18.67 -7.01
C ALA A 154 -11.65 -17.87 -7.03
N GLU A 155 -12.60 -18.29 -7.87
CA GLU A 155 -13.90 -17.61 -8.02
C GLU A 155 -14.80 -17.78 -6.79
N THR A 156 -14.59 -18.84 -6.01
CA THR A 156 -15.36 -19.12 -4.79
C THR A 156 -14.46 -19.51 -3.63
N ALA A 157 -14.96 -19.32 -2.41
CA ALA A 157 -14.25 -19.68 -1.19
C ALA A 157 -14.01 -21.20 -1.10
N GLU A 158 -14.95 -22.02 -1.56
CA GLU A 158 -14.82 -23.48 -1.59
C GLU A 158 -13.71 -23.90 -2.56
N ALA A 159 -13.63 -23.23 -3.72
CA ALA A 159 -12.58 -23.48 -4.70
C ALA A 159 -11.22 -22.95 -4.23
N ALA A 160 -11.18 -21.90 -3.40
CA ALA A 160 -9.96 -21.43 -2.74
C ALA A 160 -9.49 -22.46 -1.71
N ALA A 161 -10.40 -22.95 -0.85
CA ALA A 161 -10.12 -23.94 0.18
C ALA A 161 -9.58 -25.25 -0.43
N ALA A 162 -10.22 -25.78 -1.47
CA ALA A 162 -9.75 -26.97 -2.16
C ALA A 162 -8.35 -26.80 -2.77
N ARG A 163 -8.03 -25.62 -3.31
CA ARG A 163 -6.69 -25.30 -3.82
C ARG A 163 -5.66 -25.18 -2.70
N LEU A 164 -6.06 -24.62 -1.56
CA LEU A 164 -5.21 -24.53 -0.37
C LEU A 164 -4.89 -25.92 0.19
N ASP A 165 -5.87 -26.82 0.26
CA ASP A 165 -5.65 -28.21 0.70
C ASP A 165 -4.67 -28.95 -0.23
N ALA A 166 -4.84 -28.78 -1.55
CA ALA A 166 -3.92 -29.35 -2.54
C ALA A 166 -2.51 -28.77 -2.41
N PHE A 167 -2.40 -27.47 -2.13
CA PHE A 167 -1.13 -26.79 -1.88
C PHE A 167 -0.43 -27.33 -0.63
N ASP A 168 -1.15 -27.48 0.50
CA ASP A 168 -0.59 -28.03 1.75
C ASP A 168 -0.17 -29.50 1.58
N ALA A 169 -0.97 -30.30 0.89
CA ALA A 169 -0.64 -31.70 0.62
C ALA A 169 0.70 -31.86 -0.12
N ARG A 170 0.99 -30.94 -1.04
CA ARG A 170 2.21 -30.96 -1.84
C ARG A 170 3.41 -30.33 -1.13
N TRP A 171 3.23 -29.15 -0.54
CA TRP A 171 4.32 -28.30 -0.05
C TRP A 171 4.44 -28.28 1.48
N GLY A 172 3.38 -28.59 2.22
CA GLY A 172 3.30 -28.42 3.67
C GLY A 172 4.28 -29.29 4.47
N LYS A 173 4.71 -30.45 3.94
CA LYS A 173 5.78 -31.25 4.56
C LYS A 173 7.17 -30.65 4.32
N ARG A 174 7.37 -29.99 3.19
CA ARG A 174 8.66 -29.41 2.78
C ARG A 174 8.90 -28.03 3.41
N TYR A 175 7.83 -27.26 3.59
CA TYR A 175 7.87 -25.92 4.19
C TYR A 175 6.89 -25.84 5.37
N PRO A 176 7.26 -26.38 6.54
CA PRO A 176 6.35 -26.41 7.69
C PRO A 176 6.11 -25.04 8.33
N GLY A 177 6.97 -24.05 8.07
CA GLY A 177 6.93 -22.73 8.74
C GLY A 177 5.70 -21.88 8.43
N ASP A 178 5.13 -22.01 7.23
CA ASP A 178 3.94 -21.24 6.81
C ASP A 178 2.62 -22.00 7.04
N ARG A 179 2.73 -23.30 7.37
CA ARG A 179 1.63 -24.27 7.30
C ARG A 179 0.45 -23.95 8.23
N ALA A 180 0.73 -23.57 9.47
CA ALA A 180 -0.32 -23.37 10.47
C ALA A 180 -1.04 -22.02 10.34
N GLY A 181 -0.36 -21.01 9.79
CA GLY A 181 -0.89 -19.64 9.72
C GLY A 181 -1.52 -19.28 8.37
N LEU A 182 -1.11 -19.93 7.27
CA LEU A 182 -1.57 -19.59 5.93
C LEU A 182 -3.10 -19.68 5.74
N PRO A 183 -3.82 -20.72 6.24
CA PRO A 183 -5.27 -20.79 6.08
C PRO A 183 -6.00 -19.62 6.74
N ALA A 184 -5.70 -19.33 8.01
CA ALA A 184 -6.32 -18.24 8.75
C ALA A 184 -5.99 -16.86 8.14
N ARG A 185 -4.78 -16.68 7.61
CA ARG A 185 -4.37 -15.42 6.96
C ARG A 185 -5.01 -15.24 5.59
N LEU A 186 -5.17 -16.31 4.79
CA LEU A 186 -5.90 -16.26 3.52
C LEU A 186 -7.38 -15.96 3.74
N GLU A 187 -7.97 -16.54 4.77
CA GLU A 187 -9.34 -16.20 5.19
C GLU A 187 -9.42 -14.72 5.59
N ALA A 188 -8.47 -14.21 6.37
CA ALA A 188 -8.39 -12.78 6.72
C ALA A 188 -8.12 -11.84 5.51
N CYS A 189 -7.70 -12.36 4.35
CA CYS A 189 -7.59 -11.59 3.10
C CYS A 189 -8.92 -11.51 2.32
N GLY A 190 -9.89 -12.38 2.60
CA GLY A 190 -11.14 -12.49 1.84
C GLY A 190 -12.42 -12.42 2.68
N ALA A 191 -12.31 -12.48 4.01
CA ALA A 191 -13.42 -12.38 4.93
C ALA A 191 -13.83 -10.90 5.07
N GLY A 192 -14.89 -10.51 4.37
CA GLY A 192 -15.70 -9.37 4.83
C GLY A 192 -16.39 -8.55 3.76
N VAL A 193 -15.89 -8.50 2.52
CA VAL A 193 -16.57 -7.73 1.46
C VAL A 193 -16.89 -8.63 0.28
N ARG A 194 -18.10 -9.22 0.32
CA ARG A 194 -18.82 -9.52 -0.91
C ARG A 194 -19.41 -8.21 -1.41
N LEU A 195 -18.72 -7.53 -2.32
CA LEU A 195 -19.43 -6.64 -3.22
C LEU A 195 -20.42 -7.53 -4.00
N PRO A 196 -21.73 -7.24 -4.00
CA PRO A 196 -22.63 -7.95 -4.88
C PRO A 196 -22.07 -7.83 -6.30
N ALA A 197 -21.98 -8.95 -7.02
CA ALA A 197 -21.69 -8.91 -8.45
C ALA A 197 -22.82 -8.10 -9.10
N THR A 198 -22.60 -6.82 -9.33
CA THR A 198 -23.44 -6.06 -10.26
C THR A 198 -23.21 -6.65 -11.65
N ASP A 199 -24.32 -6.88 -12.34
CA ASP A 199 -24.47 -7.61 -13.61
C ASP A 199 -23.40 -7.29 -14.68
N PRO A 200 -23.16 -8.22 -15.62
CA PRO A 200 -21.96 -8.26 -16.46
C PRO A 200 -22.12 -7.40 -17.70
N GLN A 201 -21.32 -6.35 -17.81
CA GLN A 201 -20.61 -5.87 -19.01
C GLN A 201 -20.07 -4.48 -18.71
N ASP A 202 -18.77 -4.28 -18.99
CA ASP A 202 -18.04 -3.00 -18.95
C ASP A 202 -17.95 -2.37 -17.53
N ASP A 203 -16.82 -2.36 -16.81
CA ASP A 203 -15.63 -1.55 -17.10
C ASP A 203 -14.45 -1.83 -16.13
N LEU A 204 -14.17 -3.08 -15.76
CA LEU A 204 -13.00 -3.43 -14.91
C LEU A 204 -11.91 -4.21 -15.67
N HIS A 205 -11.75 -3.94 -16.96
CA HIS A 205 -10.81 -4.67 -17.81
C HIS A 205 -9.35 -4.23 -17.73
N HIS A 206 -9.00 -3.17 -16.99
CA HIS A 206 -7.61 -2.70 -16.99
C HIS A 206 -6.61 -3.47 -16.09
N GLN A 207 -7.05 -4.53 -15.41
CA GLN A 207 -6.14 -5.47 -14.73
C GLN A 207 -6.05 -6.87 -15.36
N ARG A 208 -6.72 -7.12 -16.50
CA ARG A 208 -6.75 -8.47 -17.14
C ARG A 208 -5.94 -8.60 -18.44
N THR A 209 -5.44 -7.53 -19.02
CA THR A 209 -4.56 -7.59 -20.21
C THR A 209 -3.40 -6.60 -20.07
N GLY A 210 -2.51 -6.85 -19.12
CA GLY A 210 -1.11 -6.55 -19.35
C GLY A 210 -0.49 -7.83 -19.92
N GLU A 211 0.15 -7.76 -21.09
CA GLU A 211 1.15 -8.77 -21.44
C GLU A 211 2.05 -9.01 -20.22
N PRO A 212 2.52 -10.24 -19.96
CA PRO A 212 3.43 -10.48 -18.85
C PRO A 212 4.68 -9.66 -19.12
N ALA A 213 4.73 -8.45 -18.54
CA ALA A 213 5.97 -7.74 -18.36
C ALA A 213 6.90 -8.76 -17.71
N PRO A 214 8.08 -9.03 -18.29
CA PRO A 214 8.98 -10.00 -17.71
C PRO A 214 9.09 -9.62 -16.24
N LEU A 215 8.83 -10.58 -15.35
CA LEU A 215 9.07 -10.45 -13.92
C LEU A 215 10.58 -10.27 -13.75
N VAL A 216 11.06 -9.07 -14.05
CA VAL A 216 12.23 -8.52 -13.40
C VAL A 216 11.78 -8.45 -11.96
N ALA A 217 12.35 -9.33 -11.15
CA ALA A 217 12.33 -9.16 -9.71
C ALA A 217 12.90 -7.77 -9.43
N GLN A 218 12.03 -6.77 -9.38
CA GLN A 218 12.40 -5.45 -8.91
C GLN A 218 12.42 -5.59 -7.40
N ASP A 219 13.63 -5.81 -6.92
CA ASP A 219 14.02 -5.64 -5.55
C ASP A 219 13.66 -4.22 -5.09
N TYR A 220 12.44 -4.02 -4.60
CA TYR A 220 12.07 -2.80 -3.88
C TYR A 220 12.70 -2.73 -2.47
N GLN A 221 13.63 -3.65 -2.16
CA GLN A 221 14.36 -3.68 -0.90
C GLN A 221 15.88 -3.86 -1.07
N ASP A 222 16.41 -3.94 -2.29
CA ASP A 222 17.86 -3.95 -2.47
C ASP A 222 18.34 -2.53 -2.77
N ALA A 223 19.22 -2.02 -1.91
CA ALA A 223 19.84 -0.72 -2.08
C ALA A 223 20.90 -0.84 -3.18
N GLY A 224 20.44 -0.92 -4.43
CA GLY A 224 21.30 -0.92 -5.61
C GLY A 224 22.15 0.35 -5.65
N GLN A 225 23.45 0.17 -5.84
CA GLN A 225 24.44 1.23 -5.94
C GLN A 225 24.04 2.22 -7.04
N LEU A 226 23.88 3.50 -6.69
CA LEU A 226 23.51 4.57 -7.61
C LEU A 226 24.55 4.67 -8.75
N PRO A 227 24.18 4.56 -10.04
CA PRO A 227 25.11 4.77 -11.13
C PRO A 227 25.48 6.25 -11.26
N GLU A 228 26.76 6.53 -11.52
CA GLU A 228 27.28 7.88 -11.75
C GLU A 228 26.58 8.53 -12.97
N ARG A 229 26.04 9.74 -12.77
CA ARG A 229 25.35 10.51 -13.82
C ARG A 229 26.37 11.07 -14.82
N ARG A 230 26.33 10.62 -16.07
CA ARG A 230 26.83 11.41 -17.22
C ARG A 230 25.81 12.49 -17.57
N GLY A 231 26.29 13.72 -17.72
CA GLY A 231 25.50 14.90 -18.06
C GLY A 231 24.87 14.83 -19.46
N GLY A 232 23.69 15.41 -19.58
CA GLY A 232 22.94 15.63 -20.81
C GLY A 232 21.87 16.70 -20.57
N ASP A 233 21.61 17.51 -21.60
CA ASP A 233 21.18 18.90 -21.54
C ASP A 233 19.76 19.23 -21.05
N GLN A 234 19.63 20.48 -20.59
CA GLN A 234 18.42 21.12 -20.06
C GLN A 234 17.32 21.26 -21.11
N ALA A 235 16.09 20.87 -20.78
CA ALA A 235 14.87 21.30 -21.48
C ALA A 235 14.15 22.39 -20.67
N ALA A 236 13.90 23.52 -21.31
CA ALA A 236 13.29 24.71 -20.75
C ALA A 236 11.79 24.54 -20.44
N LEU A 237 11.34 25.08 -19.31
CA LEU A 237 9.93 25.19 -18.93
C LEU A 237 9.32 26.45 -19.54
N SER A 238 8.17 26.32 -20.20
CA SER A 238 7.37 27.44 -20.72
C SER A 238 5.89 27.24 -20.41
N GLY A 239 5.27 28.25 -19.77
CA GLY A 239 3.88 28.64 -20.02
C GLY A 239 2.80 28.13 -19.07
N ALA A 240 2.34 28.97 -18.15
CA ALA A 240 0.96 28.97 -17.64
C ALA A 240 0.06 29.80 -18.58
N PRO A 241 -1.26 29.51 -18.65
CA PRO A 241 -2.20 30.51 -18.15
C PRO A 241 -3.47 29.97 -17.46
N GLN A 242 -3.86 30.70 -16.42
CA GLN A 242 -5.20 31.09 -15.94
C GLN A 242 -6.46 30.35 -16.43
N CYS A 243 -7.29 29.90 -15.46
CA CYS A 243 -8.76 30.05 -15.51
C CYS A 243 -9.33 30.19 -14.08
N ARG A 244 -9.98 31.32 -13.81
CA ARG A 244 -10.87 31.60 -12.66
C ARG A 244 -12.29 31.84 -13.20
N HIS A 245 -13.27 31.65 -12.31
CA HIS A 245 -14.73 31.89 -12.41
C HIS A 245 -15.52 30.75 -13.06
N ALA A 246 -16.70 30.33 -12.57
CA ALA A 246 -17.51 30.64 -11.39
C ALA A 246 -18.61 29.56 -11.32
N MET A 247 -19.24 29.33 -10.18
CA MET A 247 -20.72 29.30 -10.05
C MET A 247 -21.13 29.11 -8.59
N ALA A 248 -21.72 30.16 -8.03
CA ALA A 248 -22.53 30.12 -6.83
C ALA A 248 -24.01 30.11 -7.24
N THR A 249 -24.82 29.39 -6.46
CA THR A 249 -26.28 29.53 -6.25
C THR A 249 -27.21 29.41 -7.46
N THR A 250 -28.19 28.48 -7.40
CA THR A 250 -29.63 28.73 -7.63
C THR A 250 -30.47 27.54 -7.13
N HIS A 251 -31.45 27.85 -6.26
CA HIS A 251 -32.66 27.14 -5.80
C HIS A 251 -32.60 25.79 -5.07
#